data_AF-A0A820FSD0-F1
#
_entry.id   AF-A0A820FSD0-F1
#
_cell.length_a   1.000
_cell.length_b   1.000
_cell.length_c   1.000
_cell.angle_alpha   90.00
_cell.angle_beta   90.00
_cell.angle_gamma   90.00
#
_symmetry.space_group_name_H-M   'P 1'
#
loop_
_entity.id
_entity.type
_entity.pdbx_description
1 polymer ?
#
loop_
_entity_poly.entity_id
_entity_poly.type
_entity_poly.pdbx_seq_one_letter_code
_entity_poly.pdbx_strand_id
1 'polypeptide(L)'
;MNSSSHTQIVLSKINKFHRLTTSDSDITIKNAMQEILHLWPEVLAAIDQATDDDELFTLNISRAVLTQVFTIILSKDFFNKDHLLVREIFFSCFNILVNHAYIFKTTNSTPRTIFIDSNVRLLMKMITSITSLVKFQNDDFSNIDDQQLFIAMREHIDQDCKHDNLTDGIISLIWNLSDRTILVPLFLNTDYAYSVIEWIKTRETKFRDDKLNAPIHILHNLSRHDDGIKQLNIHNALQVIEDIKIESNKYDDPDDMTIHIAMIRALLTDINQIKIDSSSYSNQILNMIIQLCIDAAKNERYRYNGSHISEPLTVLVKLFYNDELLHNSFCNNETNSSSSSSNIQSLIELLVSLLVKFYPKINLDNDMLENYTCVVILNLFWLISNHEKYHQIIRNHEQLMDIIKRAIYDEENFIDTFMPRTMKSIKQSANDILKNLNSENLI
;
A
#
# COMPACT_ATOMS: atom_id res chain seq x y z
N MET A 1 7.25 34.18 -34.81
CA MET A 1 6.77 33.55 -36.06
C MET A 1 7.46 32.21 -36.38
N ASN A 2 7.86 31.39 -35.39
CA ASN A 2 8.49 30.07 -35.62
C ASN A 2 7.73 28.86 -34.99
N SER A 3 6.57 29.06 -34.35
CA SER A 3 5.85 27.97 -33.66
C SER A 3 5.25 26.93 -34.63
N SER A 4 4.77 27.35 -35.79
CA SER A 4 4.11 26.49 -36.79
C SER A 4 5.00 25.35 -37.32
N SER A 5 6.33 25.56 -37.48
CA SER A 5 7.19 24.51 -38.05
C SER A 5 7.55 23.41 -37.05
N HIS A 6 7.62 23.73 -35.76
CA HIS A 6 7.95 22.75 -34.72
C HIS A 6 6.77 21.80 -34.45
N THR A 7 5.57 22.37 -34.32
CA THR A 7 4.32 21.60 -34.16
C THR A 7 4.13 20.63 -35.33
N GLN A 8 4.34 21.06 -36.58
CA GLN A 8 4.24 20.18 -37.75
C GLN A 8 5.26 19.03 -37.75
N ILE A 9 6.48 19.25 -37.25
CA ILE A 9 7.49 18.20 -37.10
C ILE A 9 7.03 17.16 -36.08
N VAL A 10 6.58 17.60 -34.91
CA VAL A 10 6.08 16.71 -33.83
C VAL A 10 4.89 15.90 -34.33
N LEU A 11 3.93 16.53 -35.01
CA LEU A 11 2.77 15.87 -35.61
C LEU A 11 3.14 14.82 -36.66
N SER A 12 4.17 15.10 -37.48
CA SER A 12 4.67 14.13 -38.45
C SER A 12 5.31 12.90 -37.81
N LYS A 13 5.91 13.05 -36.62
CA LYS A 13 6.44 11.94 -35.83
C LYS A 13 5.29 11.14 -35.20
N ILE A 14 4.30 11.81 -34.63
CA ILE A 14 3.14 11.14 -34.02
C ILE A 14 2.34 10.32 -35.04
N ASN A 15 2.09 10.88 -36.23
CA ASN A 15 1.35 10.17 -37.29
C ASN A 15 2.09 8.93 -37.83
N LYS A 16 3.40 8.80 -37.55
CA LYS A 16 4.19 7.62 -37.92
C LYS A 16 4.17 6.53 -36.85
N PHE A 17 3.61 6.78 -35.66
CA PHE A 17 3.50 5.74 -34.65
C PHE A 17 2.72 4.55 -35.18
N HIS A 18 3.27 3.37 -34.93
CA HIS A 18 2.54 2.13 -35.14
C HIS A 18 1.30 2.15 -34.23
N ARG A 19 0.11 1.98 -34.81
CA ARG A 19 -1.12 1.83 -34.03
C ARG A 19 -1.05 0.49 -33.31
N LEU A 20 -0.61 0.55 -32.06
CA LEU A 20 -0.42 -0.62 -31.24
C LEU A 20 -1.77 -1.30 -30.97
N THR A 21 -1.77 -2.61 -31.09
CA THR A 21 -2.90 -3.48 -30.77
C THR A 21 -2.53 -4.45 -29.67
N THR A 22 -3.54 -4.96 -28.96
CA THR A 22 -3.33 -5.99 -27.94
C THR A 22 -2.83 -7.32 -28.54
N SER A 23 -2.84 -7.49 -29.86
CA SER A 23 -2.27 -8.64 -30.57
C SER A 23 -0.79 -8.49 -30.93
N ASP A 24 -0.19 -7.31 -30.75
CA ASP A 24 1.21 -7.09 -31.12
C ASP A 24 2.17 -7.86 -30.21
N SER A 25 3.36 -8.16 -30.75
CA SER A 25 4.42 -8.84 -29.99
C SER A 25 4.96 -7.95 -28.87
N ASP A 26 5.41 -8.56 -27.78
CA ASP A 26 5.99 -7.86 -26.62
C ASP A 26 7.14 -6.92 -27.03
N ILE A 27 7.97 -7.33 -28.00
CA ILE A 27 9.08 -6.52 -28.54
C ILE A 27 8.55 -5.31 -29.29
N THR A 28 7.50 -5.48 -30.11
CA THR A 28 6.85 -4.40 -30.86
C THR A 28 6.25 -3.37 -29.90
N ILE A 29 5.52 -3.85 -28.89
CA ILE A 29 4.91 -3.01 -27.86
C ILE A 29 5.98 -2.22 -27.12
N LYS A 30 7.05 -2.88 -26.65
CA LYS A 30 8.16 -2.24 -25.95
C LYS A 30 8.80 -1.12 -26.76
N ASN A 31 9.19 -1.40 -28.01
CA ASN A 31 9.86 -0.43 -28.86
C ASN A 31 8.97 0.79 -29.14
N ALA A 32 7.70 0.57 -29.45
CA ALA A 32 6.76 1.65 -29.73
C ALA A 32 6.44 2.48 -28.47
N MET A 33 6.36 1.87 -27.29
CA MET A 33 6.19 2.61 -26.04
C MET A 33 7.40 3.49 -25.74
N GLN A 34 8.62 2.97 -25.90
CA GLN A 34 9.82 3.77 -25.72
C GLN A 34 9.85 4.96 -26.68
N GLU A 35 9.50 4.74 -27.96
CA GLU A 35 9.38 5.81 -28.95
C GLU A 35 8.36 6.88 -28.53
N ILE A 36 7.19 6.46 -28.04
CA ILE A 36 6.14 7.37 -27.55
C ILE A 36 6.62 8.19 -26.35
N LEU A 37 7.25 7.55 -25.36
CA LEU A 37 7.74 8.22 -24.15
C LEU A 37 8.82 9.25 -24.48
N HIS A 38 9.76 8.92 -25.38
CA HIS A 38 10.85 9.82 -25.77
C HIS A 38 10.34 11.07 -26.50
N LEU A 39 9.24 10.95 -27.23
CA LEU A 39 8.63 12.08 -27.95
C LEU A 39 7.75 12.94 -27.05
N TRP A 40 7.34 12.42 -25.90
CA TRP A 40 6.32 13.03 -25.06
C TRP A 40 6.69 14.43 -24.52
N PRO A 41 7.95 14.72 -24.11
CA PRO A 41 8.36 16.09 -23.77
C PRO A 41 8.23 17.08 -24.94
N GLU A 42 8.52 16.66 -26.18
CA GLU A 42 8.36 17.50 -27.38
C GLU A 42 6.87 17.79 -27.66
N VAL A 43 5.99 16.81 -27.43
CA VAL A 43 4.53 16.99 -27.56
C VAL A 43 4.02 18.05 -26.61
N LEU A 44 4.46 18.01 -25.34
CA LEU A 44 4.02 18.97 -24.33
C LEU A 44 4.56 20.38 -24.58
N ALA A 45 5.84 20.49 -24.96
CA ALA A 45 6.42 21.77 -25.34
C ALA A 45 5.70 22.38 -26.56
N ALA A 46 5.25 21.55 -27.51
CA ALA A 46 4.44 22.01 -28.64
C ALA A 46 3.05 22.49 -28.21
N ILE A 47 2.41 21.84 -27.23
CA ILE A 47 1.12 22.27 -26.66
C ILE A 47 1.26 23.64 -25.98
N ASP A 48 2.28 23.84 -25.15
CA ASP A 48 2.50 25.11 -24.43
C ASP A 48 2.75 26.32 -25.37
N GLN A 49 3.26 26.04 -26.57
CA GLN A 49 3.62 27.04 -27.59
C GLN A 49 2.58 27.19 -28.70
N ALA A 50 1.52 26.38 -28.71
CA ALA A 50 0.51 26.40 -29.75
C ALA A 50 -0.41 27.64 -29.68
N THR A 51 -0.95 28.04 -30.83
CA THR A 51 -2.08 28.96 -30.96
C THR A 51 -3.39 28.17 -30.94
N ASP A 52 -4.52 28.79 -30.57
CA ASP A 52 -5.82 28.14 -30.30
C ASP A 52 -6.23 27.01 -31.29
N ASP A 53 -6.03 27.19 -32.61
CA ASP A 53 -6.37 26.16 -33.61
C ASP A 53 -5.36 24.99 -33.69
N ASP A 54 -4.06 25.28 -33.51
CA ASP A 54 -2.99 24.27 -33.47
C ASP A 54 -2.99 23.50 -32.13
N GLU A 55 -3.52 24.12 -31.08
CA GLU A 55 -3.65 23.56 -29.73
C GLU A 55 -4.68 22.41 -29.72
N LEU A 56 -5.86 22.62 -30.33
CA LEU A 56 -6.92 21.60 -30.41
C LEU A 56 -6.48 20.36 -31.21
N PHE A 57 -5.73 20.56 -32.30
CA PHE A 57 -5.23 19.45 -33.12
C PHE A 57 -4.13 18.66 -32.39
N THR A 58 -3.16 19.36 -31.79
CA THR A 58 -2.07 18.74 -31.02
C THR A 58 -2.62 17.97 -29.81
N LEU A 59 -3.66 18.52 -29.16
CA LEU A 59 -4.37 17.87 -28.05
C LEU A 59 -5.08 16.58 -28.46
N ASN A 60 -5.85 16.59 -29.55
CA ASN A 60 -6.59 15.40 -29.98
C ASN A 60 -5.63 14.25 -30.31
N ILE A 61 -4.48 14.59 -30.87
CA ILE A 61 -3.43 13.64 -31.22
C ILE A 61 -2.69 13.15 -29.96
N SER A 62 -2.32 14.05 -29.04
CA SER A 62 -1.67 13.68 -27.77
C SER A 62 -2.57 12.75 -26.94
N ARG A 63 -3.87 13.06 -26.87
CA ARG A 63 -4.88 12.24 -26.21
C ARG A 63 -5.06 10.89 -26.90
N ALA A 64 -5.09 10.83 -28.23
CA ALA A 64 -5.21 9.57 -28.95
C ALA A 64 -4.01 8.65 -28.72
N VAL A 65 -2.80 9.21 -28.64
CA VAL A 65 -1.57 8.46 -28.32
C VAL A 65 -1.60 7.97 -26.87
N LEU A 66 -1.86 8.85 -25.90
CA LEU A 66 -1.95 8.44 -24.49
C LEU A 66 -3.06 7.43 -24.25
N THR A 67 -4.20 7.55 -24.94
CA THR A 67 -5.30 6.58 -24.80
C THR A 67 -4.89 5.21 -25.33
N GLN A 68 -4.12 5.15 -26.43
CA GLN A 68 -3.56 3.90 -26.94
C GLN A 68 -2.57 3.30 -25.93
N VAL A 69 -1.61 4.10 -25.44
CA VAL A 69 -0.66 3.65 -24.40
C VAL A 69 -1.41 3.14 -23.17
N PHE A 70 -2.41 3.88 -22.69
CA PHE A 70 -3.24 3.50 -21.56
C PHE A 70 -4.00 2.19 -21.80
N THR A 71 -4.59 2.02 -22.99
CA THR A 71 -5.31 0.78 -23.34
C THR A 71 -4.37 -0.42 -23.35
N ILE A 72 -3.14 -0.25 -23.84
CA ILE A 72 -2.13 -1.31 -23.85
C ILE A 72 -1.69 -1.65 -22.43
N ILE A 73 -1.40 -0.63 -21.63
CA ILE A 73 -1.10 -0.73 -20.19
C ILE A 73 -2.16 -1.56 -19.47
N LEU A 74 -3.44 -1.26 -19.70
CA LEU A 74 -4.55 -1.97 -19.08
C LEU A 74 -4.74 -3.41 -19.59
N SER A 75 -4.17 -3.76 -20.74
CA SER A 75 -4.52 -4.99 -21.48
C SER A 75 -3.54 -6.16 -21.31
N LYS A 76 -2.38 -5.98 -20.66
CA LYS A 76 -1.28 -6.95 -20.82
C LYS A 76 -0.64 -7.42 -19.52
N ASP A 77 -0.58 -8.74 -19.38
CA ASP A 77 0.31 -9.48 -18.46
C ASP A 77 1.81 -9.17 -18.67
N PHE A 78 2.18 -8.63 -19.84
CA PHE A 78 3.56 -8.25 -20.17
C PHE A 78 4.18 -7.29 -19.14
N PHE A 79 3.40 -6.33 -18.62
CA PHE A 79 3.89 -5.40 -17.58
C PHE A 79 4.18 -6.08 -16.25
N ASN A 80 3.64 -7.28 -16.01
CA ASN A 80 4.01 -8.08 -14.84
C ASN A 80 5.43 -8.67 -14.98
N LYS A 81 6.03 -8.67 -16.17
CA LYS A 81 7.34 -9.29 -16.48
C LYS A 81 8.47 -8.29 -16.69
N ASP A 82 8.20 -7.12 -17.28
CA ASP A 82 9.23 -6.08 -17.55
C ASP A 82 9.10 -4.89 -16.59
N HIS A 83 9.56 -5.07 -15.35
CA HIS A 83 9.50 -4.04 -14.30
C HIS A 83 10.29 -2.77 -14.65
N LEU A 84 11.34 -2.86 -15.47
CA LEU A 84 12.15 -1.70 -15.88
C LEU A 84 11.36 -0.79 -16.80
N LEU A 85 10.67 -1.36 -17.78
CA LEU A 85 9.81 -0.58 -18.69
C LEU A 85 8.65 0.08 -17.94
N VAL A 86 7.99 -0.65 -17.03
CA VAL A 86 6.91 -0.10 -16.17
C VAL A 86 7.42 1.11 -15.38
N ARG A 87 8.60 0.99 -14.79
CA ARG A 87 9.23 2.07 -14.02
C ARG A 87 9.57 3.26 -14.92
N GLU A 88 10.13 3.03 -16.11
CA GLU A 88 10.42 4.08 -17.09
C GLU A 88 9.15 4.85 -17.50
N ILE A 89 8.05 4.14 -17.80
CA ILE A 89 6.75 4.75 -18.12
C ILE A 89 6.26 5.59 -16.94
N PHE A 90 6.27 5.02 -15.73
CA PHE A 90 5.79 5.69 -14.53
C PHE A 90 6.54 7.01 -14.30
N PHE A 91 7.87 6.97 -14.26
CA PHE A 91 8.67 8.18 -14.00
C PHE A 91 8.64 9.18 -15.15
N SER A 92 8.51 8.73 -16.40
CA SER A 92 8.32 9.64 -17.54
C SER A 92 7.02 10.44 -17.40
N CYS A 93 5.92 9.76 -17.09
CA CYS A 93 4.63 10.42 -16.85
C CYS A 93 4.68 11.30 -15.57
N PHE A 94 5.33 10.84 -14.51
CA PHE A 94 5.46 11.59 -13.26
C PHE A 94 6.25 12.89 -13.45
N ASN A 95 7.41 12.84 -14.13
CA ASN A 95 8.26 14.01 -14.40
C ASN A 95 7.52 15.09 -15.20
N ILE A 96 6.53 14.70 -16.00
CA ILE A 96 5.69 15.65 -16.71
C ILE A 96 4.74 16.36 -15.76
N LEU A 97 4.15 15.64 -14.80
CA LEU A 97 3.34 16.26 -13.76
C LEU A 97 4.18 17.24 -12.94
N VAL A 98 5.45 16.91 -12.66
CA VAL A 98 6.40 17.80 -11.97
C VAL A 98 6.56 19.12 -12.74
N ASN A 99 6.82 19.04 -14.04
CA ASN A 99 6.94 20.23 -14.89
C ASN A 99 5.66 21.07 -14.97
N HIS A 100 4.50 20.48 -14.66
CA HIS A 100 3.20 21.13 -14.69
C HIS A 100 2.55 21.24 -13.29
N ALA A 101 3.36 21.24 -12.23
CA ALA A 101 2.86 21.27 -10.84
C ALA A 101 1.99 22.51 -10.53
N TYR A 102 2.09 23.58 -11.34
CA TYR A 102 1.27 24.78 -11.21
C TYR A 102 -0.23 24.53 -11.38
N ILE A 103 -0.63 23.44 -12.03
CA ILE A 103 -2.05 23.06 -12.24
C ILE A 103 -2.75 22.71 -10.94
N PHE A 104 -1.99 22.19 -9.98
CA PHE A 104 -2.52 21.83 -8.66
C PHE A 104 -2.72 23.07 -7.78
N LYS A 105 -2.12 24.22 -8.13
CA LYS A 105 -2.26 25.47 -7.38
C LYS A 105 -3.59 26.15 -7.75
N THR A 106 -4.48 26.29 -6.77
CA THR A 106 -5.86 26.81 -6.90
C THR A 106 -5.98 28.26 -7.36
N THR A 107 -4.88 28.99 -7.55
CA THR A 107 -4.87 30.43 -7.83
C THR A 107 -4.82 30.82 -9.31
N ASN A 108 -4.71 29.88 -10.27
CA ASN A 108 -4.50 30.22 -11.68
C ASN A 108 -5.72 29.90 -12.57
N SER A 109 -6.56 30.91 -12.82
CA SER A 109 -7.70 30.86 -13.73
C SER A 109 -7.35 31.36 -15.15
N THR A 110 -6.44 30.71 -15.86
CA THR A 110 -6.13 31.03 -17.27
C THR A 110 -6.68 29.97 -18.23
N PRO A 111 -7.40 30.30 -19.33
CA PRO A 111 -8.08 29.34 -20.22
C PRO A 111 -7.24 28.16 -20.76
N ARG A 112 -5.90 28.33 -20.89
CA ARG A 112 -4.93 27.27 -21.19
C ARG A 112 -4.98 26.10 -20.19
N THR A 113 -5.55 26.30 -19.00
CA THR A 113 -5.64 25.29 -17.95
C THR A 113 -6.58 24.14 -18.29
N ILE A 114 -7.66 24.33 -19.07
CA ILE A 114 -8.66 23.26 -19.30
C ILE A 114 -8.06 22.09 -20.12
N PHE A 115 -7.20 22.40 -21.10
CA PHE A 115 -6.59 21.40 -21.98
C PHE A 115 -5.42 20.68 -21.31
N ILE A 116 -4.60 21.42 -20.57
CA ILE A 116 -3.49 20.83 -19.82
C ILE A 116 -4.06 19.98 -18.66
N ASP A 117 -5.13 20.42 -18.02
CA ASP A 117 -5.89 19.65 -17.01
C ASP A 117 -6.40 18.32 -17.57
N SER A 118 -6.93 18.29 -18.80
CA SER A 118 -7.37 17.03 -19.43
C SER A 118 -6.22 16.03 -19.65
N ASN A 119 -5.03 16.50 -20.05
CA ASN A 119 -3.84 15.64 -20.19
C ASN A 119 -3.30 15.20 -18.83
N VAL A 120 -3.26 16.09 -17.84
CA VAL A 120 -2.87 15.77 -16.46
C VAL A 120 -3.78 14.68 -15.90
N ARG A 121 -5.10 14.80 -16.07
CA ARG A 121 -6.05 13.77 -15.63
C ARG A 121 -5.79 12.41 -16.30
N LEU A 122 -5.42 12.39 -17.58
CA LEU A 122 -5.08 11.16 -18.28
C LEU A 122 -3.76 10.55 -17.80
N LEU A 123 -2.73 11.39 -17.60
CA LEU A 123 -1.46 10.98 -17.03
C LEU A 123 -1.63 10.42 -15.62
N MET A 124 -2.41 11.10 -14.77
CA MET A 124 -2.77 10.63 -13.42
C MET A 124 -3.42 9.25 -13.47
N LYS A 125 -4.36 9.03 -14.38
CA LYS A 125 -4.97 7.69 -14.57
C LYS A 125 -3.94 6.66 -14.99
N MET A 126 -3.06 6.98 -15.94
CA MET A 126 -2.01 6.07 -16.39
C MET A 126 -1.07 5.67 -15.25
N ILE A 127 -0.50 6.64 -14.53
CA ILE A 127 0.43 6.36 -13.42
C ILE A 127 -0.28 5.60 -12.30
N THR A 128 -1.52 5.97 -11.95
CA THR A 128 -2.32 5.28 -10.94
C THR A 128 -2.52 3.81 -11.31
N SER A 129 -2.84 3.52 -12.58
CA SER A 129 -3.06 2.15 -13.06
C SER A 129 -1.82 1.26 -13.04
N ILE A 130 -0.61 1.83 -13.19
CA ILE A 130 0.64 1.05 -13.19
C ILE A 130 1.40 1.11 -11.87
N THR A 131 1.00 1.98 -10.93
CA THR A 131 1.71 2.18 -9.65
C THR A 131 1.91 0.84 -8.91
N SER A 132 0.91 -0.05 -8.99
CA SER A 132 0.97 -1.35 -8.32
C SER A 132 2.08 -2.27 -8.86
N LEU A 133 2.51 -2.06 -10.11
CA LEU A 133 3.50 -2.85 -10.84
C LEU A 133 4.92 -2.28 -10.74
N VAL A 134 5.05 -1.03 -10.28
CA VAL A 134 6.34 -0.35 -10.12
C VAL A 134 7.06 -0.88 -8.87
N LYS A 135 8.32 -1.27 -9.05
CA LYS A 135 9.26 -1.53 -7.94
C LYS A 135 9.95 -0.21 -7.58
N PHE A 136 9.55 0.38 -6.46
CA PHE A 136 10.12 1.62 -5.94
C PHE A 136 11.40 1.36 -5.13
N GLN A 137 12.26 2.37 -5.07
CA GLN A 137 13.53 2.42 -4.35
C GLN A 137 13.50 3.57 -3.33
N ASN A 138 14.37 3.52 -2.31
CA ASN A 138 14.38 4.49 -1.20
C ASN A 138 14.70 5.92 -1.65
N ASP A 139 15.45 6.07 -2.73
CA ASP A 139 15.90 7.33 -3.30
C ASP A 139 14.94 7.89 -4.36
N ASP A 140 13.85 7.17 -4.64
CA ASP A 140 12.76 7.68 -5.48
C ASP A 140 12.13 8.93 -4.86
N PHE A 141 11.87 9.93 -5.68
CA PHE A 141 11.31 11.22 -5.26
C PHE A 141 12.17 12.00 -4.28
N SER A 142 13.48 11.73 -4.24
CA SER A 142 14.44 12.48 -3.42
C SER A 142 14.69 13.91 -3.95
N ASN A 143 14.33 14.19 -5.21
CA ASN A 143 14.45 15.54 -5.79
C ASN A 143 13.46 16.52 -5.13
N ILE A 144 13.89 17.76 -4.91
CA ILE A 144 13.07 18.86 -4.41
C ILE A 144 11.82 19.06 -5.29
N ASP A 145 11.95 18.95 -6.62
CA ASP A 145 10.84 19.18 -7.54
C ASP A 145 9.74 18.13 -7.40
N ASP A 146 10.13 16.87 -7.14
CA ASP A 146 9.18 15.78 -6.89
C ASP A 146 8.40 16.04 -5.60
N GLN A 147 9.11 16.45 -4.53
CA GLN A 147 8.47 16.81 -3.26
C GLN A 147 7.53 18.01 -3.40
N GLN A 148 7.89 19.02 -4.20
CA GLN A 148 7.02 20.16 -4.49
C GLN A 148 5.74 19.73 -5.22
N LEU A 149 5.80 18.74 -6.10
CA LEU A 149 4.61 18.18 -6.73
C LEU A 149 3.68 17.53 -5.70
N PHE A 150 4.20 16.71 -4.79
CA PHE A 150 3.42 16.11 -3.71
C PHE A 150 2.79 17.17 -2.79
N ILE A 151 3.55 18.20 -2.42
CA ILE A 151 3.01 19.33 -1.65
C ILE A 151 1.87 20.01 -2.40
N ALA A 152 2.05 20.30 -3.69
CA ALA A 152 1.01 20.95 -4.50
C ALA A 152 -0.25 20.07 -4.63
N MET A 153 -0.09 18.75 -4.82
CA MET A 153 -1.19 17.79 -4.84
C MET A 153 -1.95 17.73 -3.51
N ARG A 154 -1.23 17.71 -2.38
CA ARG A 154 -1.82 17.75 -1.04
C ARG A 154 -2.61 19.05 -0.82
N GLU A 155 -1.98 20.19 -1.09
CA GLU A 155 -2.59 21.51 -0.93
C GLU A 155 -3.82 21.69 -1.80
N HIS A 156 -3.82 21.11 -3.00
CA HIS A 156 -4.99 21.07 -3.87
C HIS A 156 -6.16 20.40 -3.15
N ILE A 157 -5.96 19.19 -2.62
CA ILE A 157 -7.02 18.48 -1.89
C ILE A 157 -7.40 19.28 -0.65
N ASP A 158 -6.45 19.83 0.13
CA ASP A 158 -6.72 20.59 1.36
C ASP A 158 -7.65 21.79 1.11
N GLN A 159 -7.40 22.54 0.03
CA GLN A 159 -8.12 23.75 -0.33
C GLN A 159 -9.43 23.48 -1.08
N ASP A 160 -9.52 22.35 -1.79
CA ASP A 160 -10.73 22.03 -2.55
C ASP A 160 -11.91 21.79 -1.61
N CYS A 161 -13.00 22.50 -1.92
CA CYS A 161 -14.25 22.48 -1.16
C CYS A 161 -15.36 21.75 -1.93
N LYS A 162 -15.07 21.19 -3.11
CA LYS A 162 -16.06 20.51 -3.97
C LYS A 162 -15.46 19.26 -4.59
N HIS A 163 -16.31 18.32 -4.97
CA HIS A 163 -15.88 17.15 -5.72
C HIS A 163 -15.46 17.55 -7.14
N ASP A 164 -14.24 17.17 -7.52
CA ASP A 164 -13.71 17.33 -8.87
C ASP A 164 -12.90 16.08 -9.26
N ASN A 165 -12.80 15.77 -10.57
CA ASN A 165 -12.11 14.55 -10.98
C ASN A 165 -10.56 14.61 -10.79
N LEU A 166 -10.00 15.78 -10.46
CA LEU A 166 -8.56 15.96 -10.28
C LEU A 166 -8.20 15.53 -8.86
N THR A 167 -8.96 15.99 -7.86
CA THR A 167 -9.01 15.49 -6.49
C THR A 167 -9.18 13.97 -6.47
N ASP A 168 -10.11 13.40 -7.24
CA ASP A 168 -10.27 11.93 -7.35
C ASP A 168 -9.02 11.23 -7.92
N GLY A 169 -8.36 11.86 -8.90
CA GLY A 169 -7.13 11.36 -9.50
C GLY A 169 -5.97 11.41 -8.50
N ILE A 170 -5.81 12.53 -7.80
CA ILE A 170 -4.77 12.73 -6.78
C ILE A 170 -4.96 11.73 -5.65
N ILE A 171 -6.15 11.65 -5.04
CA ILE A 171 -6.36 10.76 -3.90
C ILE A 171 -6.12 9.29 -4.29
N SER A 172 -6.46 8.88 -5.51
CA SER A 172 -6.20 7.53 -6.01
C SER A 172 -4.70 7.26 -6.20
N LEU A 173 -3.94 8.23 -6.73
CA LEU A 173 -2.48 8.12 -6.84
C LEU A 173 -1.81 8.03 -5.46
N ILE A 174 -2.19 8.92 -4.53
CA ILE A 174 -1.64 8.96 -3.18
C ILE A 174 -1.96 7.68 -2.42
N TRP A 175 -3.17 7.14 -2.57
CA TRP A 175 -3.53 5.85 -2.01
C TRP A 175 -2.62 4.73 -2.55
N ASN A 176 -2.43 4.64 -3.86
CA ASN A 176 -1.59 3.59 -4.45
C ASN A 176 -0.11 3.73 -4.09
N LEU A 177 0.41 4.96 -3.99
CA LEU A 177 1.80 5.21 -3.62
C LEU A 177 2.04 4.98 -2.12
N SER A 178 1.10 5.38 -1.26
CA SER A 178 1.22 5.12 0.20
C SER A 178 1.21 3.63 0.53
N ASP A 179 0.61 2.79 -0.32
CA ASP A 179 0.69 1.33 -0.16
C ASP A 179 2.14 0.82 -0.22
N ARG A 180 3.07 1.60 -0.78
CA ARG A 180 4.50 1.28 -0.78
C ARG A 180 5.12 1.83 0.51
N THR A 181 5.32 0.98 1.50
CA THR A 181 5.89 1.36 2.82
C THR A 181 7.23 2.11 2.70
N ILE A 182 8.04 1.79 1.69
CA ILE A 182 9.29 2.47 1.36
C ILE A 182 9.12 3.97 1.05
N LEU A 183 7.93 4.39 0.60
CA LEU A 183 7.58 5.77 0.28
C LEU A 183 6.90 6.50 1.45
N VAL A 184 6.64 5.85 2.59
CA VAL A 184 6.04 6.52 3.75
C VAL A 184 6.86 7.75 4.19
N PRO A 185 8.21 7.72 4.27
CA PRO A 185 8.99 8.90 4.62
C PRO A 185 8.72 10.13 3.72
N LEU A 186 8.48 9.92 2.42
CA LEU A 186 8.12 11.01 1.49
C LEU A 186 6.81 11.68 1.88
N PHE A 187 5.77 10.89 2.22
CA PHE A 187 4.48 11.41 2.67
C PHE A 187 4.58 12.15 4.00
N LEU A 188 5.43 11.67 4.92
CA LEU A 188 5.67 12.36 6.18
C LEU A 188 6.41 13.70 5.98
N ASN A 189 7.40 13.73 5.09
CA ASN A 189 8.16 14.96 4.77
C ASN A 189 7.33 16.00 4.02
N THR A 190 6.21 15.60 3.43
CA THR A 190 5.28 16.47 2.71
C THR A 190 3.97 16.69 3.49
N ASP A 191 4.01 16.52 4.82
CA ASP A 191 2.91 16.63 5.82
C ASP A 191 1.57 15.96 5.49
N TYR A 192 1.57 14.87 4.72
CA TYR A 192 0.33 14.12 4.46
C TYR A 192 -0.29 13.55 5.74
N ALA A 193 0.51 13.31 6.80
CA ALA A 193 0.00 12.84 8.08
C ALA A 193 -1.10 13.76 8.65
N TYR A 194 -0.91 15.08 8.56
CA TYR A 194 -1.91 16.05 8.99
C TYR A 194 -3.09 16.09 8.02
N SER A 195 -2.82 16.28 6.73
CA SER A 195 -3.87 16.46 5.71
C SER A 195 -4.82 15.27 5.64
N VAL A 196 -4.31 14.03 5.70
CA VAL A 196 -5.13 12.82 5.67
C VAL A 196 -6.13 12.76 6.83
N ILE A 197 -5.74 13.23 8.02
CA ILE A 197 -6.63 13.29 9.18
C ILE A 197 -7.77 14.28 8.92
N GLU A 198 -7.46 15.46 8.37
CA GLU A 198 -8.48 16.45 7.99
C GLU A 198 -9.37 15.96 6.83
N TRP A 199 -8.81 15.21 5.89
CA TRP A 199 -9.55 14.56 4.81
C TRP A 199 -10.54 13.55 5.36
N ILE A 200 -10.17 12.74 6.36
CA ILE A 200 -11.09 11.79 7.00
C ILE A 200 -12.26 12.50 7.67
N LYS A 201 -12.02 13.63 8.35
CA LYS A 201 -13.06 14.43 9.02
C LYS A 201 -14.05 15.04 8.02
N THR A 202 -13.58 15.40 6.85
CA THR A 202 -14.35 16.12 5.81
C THR A 202 -14.75 15.25 4.62
N ARG A 203 -14.45 13.94 4.67
CA ARG A 203 -14.51 13.04 3.50
C ARG A 203 -15.86 13.02 2.80
N GLU A 204 -16.96 13.03 3.56
CA GLU A 204 -18.33 13.00 3.02
C GLU A 204 -18.66 14.24 2.18
N THR A 205 -17.96 15.35 2.40
CA THR A 205 -18.13 16.60 1.64
C THR A 205 -17.06 16.80 0.57
N LYS A 206 -15.93 16.10 0.67
CA LYS A 206 -14.74 16.32 -0.16
C LYS A 206 -14.58 15.26 -1.25
N PHE A 207 -14.95 14.01 -1.01
CA PHE A 207 -14.81 12.91 -1.97
C PHE A 207 -16.15 12.33 -2.39
N ARG A 208 -16.19 11.78 -3.61
CA ARG A 208 -17.34 10.98 -4.08
C ARG A 208 -17.49 9.70 -3.26
N ASP A 209 -18.69 9.12 -3.29
CA ASP A 209 -19.02 7.88 -2.57
C ASP A 209 -18.01 6.74 -2.84
N ASP A 210 -17.60 6.53 -4.09
CA ASP A 210 -16.62 5.51 -4.51
C ASP A 210 -15.17 5.79 -4.04
N LYS A 211 -14.95 6.93 -3.39
CA LYS A 211 -13.64 7.41 -2.92
C LYS A 211 -13.62 7.76 -1.43
N LEU A 212 -14.73 7.62 -0.72
CA LEU A 212 -14.82 7.94 0.72
C LEU A 212 -13.80 7.16 1.56
N ASN A 213 -13.44 5.95 1.13
CA ASN A 213 -12.53 5.07 1.88
C ASN A 213 -11.05 5.37 1.62
N ALA A 214 -10.72 6.09 0.54
CA ALA A 214 -9.33 6.32 0.16
C ALA A 214 -8.51 7.02 1.26
N PRO A 215 -8.99 8.09 1.94
CA PRO A 215 -8.27 8.67 3.08
C PRO A 215 -8.02 7.69 4.23
N ILE A 216 -8.94 6.76 4.48
CA ILE A 216 -8.82 5.77 5.55
C ILE A 216 -7.75 4.72 5.19
N HIS A 217 -7.72 4.25 3.94
CA HIS A 217 -6.64 3.37 3.50
C HIS A 217 -5.28 4.08 3.46
N ILE A 218 -5.22 5.37 3.10
CA ILE A 218 -3.97 6.14 3.20
C ILE A 218 -3.51 6.22 4.66
N LEU A 219 -4.42 6.48 5.60
CA LEU A 219 -4.10 6.48 7.03
C LEU A 219 -3.57 5.12 7.49
N HIS A 220 -4.23 4.03 7.09
CA HIS A 220 -3.75 2.67 7.32
C HIS A 220 -2.32 2.50 6.79
N ASN A 221 -2.09 2.86 5.54
CA ASN A 221 -0.79 2.73 4.90
C ASN A 221 0.33 3.47 5.64
N LEU A 222 0.07 4.70 6.10
CA LEU A 222 1.01 5.48 6.91
C LEU A 222 1.25 4.86 8.29
N SER A 223 0.19 4.33 8.94
CA SER A 223 0.29 3.69 10.26
C SER A 223 1.01 2.33 10.27
N ARG A 224 1.35 1.77 9.10
CA ARG A 224 2.23 0.59 8.99
C ARG A 224 3.71 0.93 9.26
N HIS A 225 4.06 2.22 9.38
CA HIS A 225 5.42 2.68 9.64
C HIS A 225 5.50 3.39 11.00
N ASP A 226 6.52 3.11 11.81
CA ASP A 226 6.66 3.69 13.16
C ASP A 226 6.71 5.23 13.18
N ASP A 227 7.46 5.83 12.25
CA ASP A 227 7.47 7.29 12.12
C ASP A 227 6.11 7.84 11.68
N GLY A 228 5.34 7.05 10.91
CA GLY A 228 3.97 7.37 10.54
C GLY A 228 3.05 7.35 11.75
N ILE A 229 3.09 6.28 12.55
CA ILE A 229 2.36 6.18 13.83
C ILE A 229 2.67 7.39 14.72
N LYS A 230 3.96 7.75 14.86
CA LYS A 230 4.38 8.89 15.67
C LYS A 230 3.75 10.21 15.18
N GLN A 231 3.83 10.50 13.88
CA GLN A 231 3.26 11.73 13.31
C GLN A 231 1.73 11.76 13.39
N LEU A 232 1.07 10.64 13.10
CA LEU A 232 -0.38 10.51 13.19
C LEU A 232 -0.88 10.72 14.63
N ASN A 233 -0.16 10.19 15.63
CA ASN A 233 -0.50 10.39 17.03
C ASN A 233 -0.30 11.85 17.51
N ILE A 234 0.66 12.60 16.95
CA ILE A 234 0.79 14.05 17.21
C ILE A 234 -0.48 14.81 16.80
N HIS A 235 -1.18 14.33 15.78
CA HIS A 235 -2.39 14.94 15.23
C HIS A 235 -3.68 14.26 15.72
N ASN A 236 -3.63 13.49 16.81
CA ASN A 236 -4.78 12.80 17.41
C ASN A 236 -5.55 11.87 16.45
N ALA A 237 -4.85 11.19 15.54
CA ALA A 237 -5.46 10.27 14.58
C ALA A 237 -6.33 9.18 15.24
N LEU A 238 -5.93 8.69 16.44
CA LEU A 238 -6.69 7.68 17.18
C LEU A 238 -8.12 8.15 17.49
N GLN A 239 -8.28 9.36 18.04
CA GLN A 239 -9.60 9.93 18.33
C GLN A 239 -10.44 10.07 17.07
N VAL A 240 -9.84 10.54 15.98
CA VAL A 240 -10.53 10.74 14.70
C VAL A 240 -11.05 9.42 14.13
N ILE A 241 -10.31 8.33 14.32
CA ILE A 241 -10.73 6.99 13.90
C ILE A 241 -11.84 6.43 14.80
N GLU A 242 -11.77 6.66 16.10
CA GLU A 242 -12.80 6.24 17.05
C GLU A 242 -14.13 6.97 16.84
N ASP A 243 -14.11 8.19 16.30
CA ASP A 243 -15.31 8.97 15.98
C ASP A 243 -15.99 8.52 14.66
N ILE A 244 -15.37 7.64 13.87
CA ILE A 244 -15.95 7.16 12.61
C ILE A 244 -17.13 6.23 12.89
N LYS A 245 -18.30 6.61 12.37
CA LYS A 245 -19.47 5.75 12.32
C LYS A 245 -19.53 5.01 10.98
N ILE A 246 -19.58 3.69 11.06
CA ILE A 246 -19.76 2.83 9.87
C ILE A 246 -21.26 2.63 9.68
N GLU A 247 -21.83 3.34 8.70
CA GLU A 247 -23.21 3.16 8.26
C GLU A 247 -23.24 2.14 7.13
N SER A 248 -23.96 1.03 7.32
CA SER A 248 -24.05 -0.11 6.37
C SER A 248 -24.48 0.26 4.93
N ASN A 249 -25.01 1.46 4.73
CA ASN A 249 -25.67 1.89 3.51
C ASN A 249 -24.76 2.77 2.62
N LYS A 250 -23.62 3.21 3.16
CA LYS A 250 -22.70 4.18 2.51
C LYS A 250 -21.43 3.54 1.96
N TYR A 251 -21.18 2.27 2.28
CA TYR A 251 -19.93 1.58 1.93
C TYR A 251 -20.24 0.34 1.11
N ASP A 252 -19.49 0.15 0.02
CA ASP A 252 -19.60 -1.02 -0.85
C ASP A 252 -19.26 -2.32 -0.09
N ASP A 253 -18.36 -2.23 0.91
CA ASP A 253 -17.99 -3.31 1.82
C ASP A 253 -17.81 -2.75 3.26
N PRO A 254 -18.86 -2.78 4.11
CA PRO A 254 -18.78 -2.28 5.49
C PRO A 254 -17.88 -3.16 6.39
N ASP A 255 -17.68 -4.43 6.04
CA ASP A 255 -16.82 -5.35 6.80
C ASP A 255 -15.35 -5.00 6.56
N ASP A 256 -14.96 -4.72 5.31
CA ASP A 256 -13.61 -4.25 4.97
C ASP A 256 -13.24 -2.96 5.72
N MET A 257 -14.17 -2.01 5.80
CA MET A 257 -13.98 -0.77 6.55
C MET A 257 -13.84 -0.99 8.05
N THR A 258 -14.64 -1.91 8.61
CA THR A 258 -14.57 -2.28 10.02
C THR A 258 -13.19 -2.87 10.35
N ILE A 259 -12.68 -3.74 9.48
CA ILE A 259 -11.35 -4.35 9.63
C ILE A 259 -10.26 -3.28 9.58
N HIS A 260 -10.25 -2.42 8.56
CA HIS A 260 -9.23 -1.38 8.43
C HIS A 260 -9.23 -0.40 9.61
N ILE A 261 -10.41 0.02 10.09
CA ILE A 261 -10.54 0.87 11.27
C ILE A 261 -9.96 0.18 12.51
N ALA A 262 -10.26 -1.10 12.73
CA ALA A 262 -9.71 -1.86 13.85
C ALA A 262 -8.19 -2.03 13.76
N MET A 263 -7.67 -2.29 12.56
CA MET A 263 -6.22 -2.41 12.30
C MET A 263 -5.51 -1.07 12.55
N ILE A 264 -6.02 0.04 12.03
CA ILE A 264 -5.48 1.39 12.27
C ILE A 264 -5.47 1.69 13.78
N ARG A 265 -6.59 1.44 14.46
CA ARG A 265 -6.71 1.64 15.91
C ARG A 265 -5.62 0.87 16.65
N ALA A 266 -5.45 -0.42 16.34
CA ALA A 266 -4.40 -1.23 16.94
C ALA A 266 -3.01 -0.65 16.67
N LEU A 267 -2.70 -0.27 15.44
CA LEU A 267 -1.42 0.31 15.05
C LEU A 267 -1.12 1.65 15.75
N LEU A 268 -2.14 2.47 16.03
CA LEU A 268 -1.96 3.76 16.71
C LEU A 268 -1.88 3.67 18.25
N THR A 269 -2.54 2.69 18.87
CA THR A 269 -2.60 2.53 20.34
C THR A 269 -1.28 2.03 20.95
N ASP A 270 -0.86 2.54 22.12
CA ASP A 270 0.35 2.03 22.79
C ASP A 270 0.18 0.58 23.28
N ILE A 271 1.27 -0.19 23.34
CA ILE A 271 1.21 -1.58 23.85
C ILE A 271 0.65 -1.63 25.27
N ASN A 272 1.03 -0.69 26.15
CA ASN A 272 0.57 -0.70 27.53
C ASN A 272 -0.92 -0.39 27.64
N GLN A 273 -1.48 0.38 26.69
CA GLN A 273 -2.91 0.59 26.59
C GLN A 273 -3.62 -0.67 26.08
N ILE A 274 -3.09 -1.35 25.06
CA ILE A 274 -3.65 -2.62 24.58
C ILE A 274 -3.69 -3.69 25.67
N LYS A 275 -2.64 -3.79 26.49
CA LYS A 275 -2.57 -4.74 27.62
C LYS A 275 -3.73 -4.61 28.61
N ILE A 276 -4.31 -3.42 28.74
CA ILE A 276 -5.39 -3.14 29.70
C ILE A 276 -6.77 -3.00 29.04
N ASP A 277 -6.83 -2.79 27.72
CA ASP A 277 -8.07 -2.55 26.99
C ASP A 277 -8.48 -3.74 26.11
N SER A 278 -9.21 -4.69 26.72
CA SER A 278 -9.86 -5.78 25.98
C SER A 278 -11.21 -5.39 25.37
N SER A 279 -11.84 -4.31 25.86
CA SER A 279 -13.19 -3.91 25.45
C SER A 279 -13.28 -3.36 24.02
N SER A 280 -12.17 -2.78 23.56
CA SER A 280 -12.05 -2.13 22.26
C SER A 280 -12.00 -3.07 21.06
N TYR A 281 -11.74 -4.36 21.29
CA TYR A 281 -11.63 -5.39 20.27
C TYR A 281 -12.56 -6.55 20.59
N SER A 282 -13.80 -6.45 20.10
CA SER A 282 -14.76 -7.54 20.26
C SER A 282 -14.25 -8.83 19.58
N ASN A 283 -14.75 -9.98 20.05
CA ASN A 283 -14.45 -11.27 19.44
C ASN A 283 -14.77 -11.30 17.94
N GLN A 284 -15.82 -10.59 17.52
CA GLN A 284 -16.19 -10.47 16.11
C GLN A 284 -15.09 -9.79 15.30
N ILE A 285 -14.58 -8.64 15.76
CA ILE A 285 -13.51 -7.90 15.08
C ILE A 285 -12.25 -8.76 15.01
N LEU A 286 -11.90 -9.43 16.11
CA LEU A 286 -10.75 -10.31 16.17
C LEU A 286 -10.86 -11.48 15.17
N ASN A 287 -12.05 -12.10 15.09
CA ASN A 287 -12.34 -13.15 14.12
C ASN A 287 -12.25 -12.65 12.67
N MET A 288 -12.69 -11.42 12.38
CA MET A 288 -12.56 -10.83 11.04
C MET A 288 -11.09 -10.63 10.65
N ILE A 289 -10.23 -10.17 11.58
CA ILE A 289 -8.78 -10.02 11.33
C ILE A 289 -8.10 -11.38 11.10
N ILE A 290 -8.47 -12.40 11.88
CA ILE A 290 -7.95 -13.77 11.70
C ILE A 290 -8.43 -14.35 10.36
N GLN A 291 -9.70 -14.13 10.01
CA GLN A 291 -10.27 -14.57 8.75
C GLN A 291 -9.56 -13.92 7.56
N LEU A 292 -9.22 -12.63 7.65
CA LEU A 292 -8.40 -11.93 6.66
C LEU A 292 -7.03 -12.61 6.46
N CYS A 293 -6.39 -13.09 7.53
CA CYS A 293 -5.14 -13.88 7.42
C CYS A 293 -5.37 -15.21 6.70
N ILE A 294 -6.45 -15.93 7.05
CA ILE A 294 -6.80 -17.23 6.45
C ILE A 294 -7.09 -17.07 4.95
N ASP A 295 -7.83 -16.03 4.56
CA ASP A 295 -8.19 -15.80 3.17
C ASP A 295 -7.00 -15.31 2.34
N ALA A 296 -6.14 -14.47 2.92
CA ALA A 296 -4.87 -14.11 2.30
C ALA A 296 -3.99 -15.34 2.04
N ALA A 297 -3.91 -16.29 2.98
CA ALA A 297 -3.09 -17.50 2.85
C ALA A 297 -3.53 -18.45 1.73
N LYS A 298 -4.79 -18.37 1.28
CA LYS A 298 -5.31 -19.16 0.14
C LYS A 298 -4.81 -18.63 -1.21
N ASN A 299 -4.32 -17.39 -1.27
CA ASN A 299 -3.83 -16.76 -2.49
C ASN A 299 -2.33 -17.02 -2.68
N GLU A 300 -1.90 -17.28 -3.92
CA GLU A 300 -0.47 -17.51 -4.24
C GLU A 300 0.43 -16.31 -3.91
N ARG A 301 -0.11 -15.10 -3.97
CA ARG A 301 0.56 -13.84 -3.59
C ARG A 301 0.34 -13.44 -2.14
N TYR A 302 -0.33 -14.29 -1.35
CA TYR A 302 -0.68 -14.06 0.05
C TYR A 302 -1.41 -12.74 0.32
N ARG A 303 -2.32 -12.37 -0.59
CA ARG A 303 -3.10 -11.14 -0.52
C ARG A 303 -4.59 -11.43 -0.55
N TYR A 304 -5.35 -10.67 0.24
CA TYR A 304 -6.80 -10.61 0.19
C TYR A 304 -7.26 -9.18 0.47
N ASN A 305 -8.27 -8.69 -0.27
CA ASN A 305 -8.73 -7.29 -0.22
C ASN A 305 -7.59 -6.26 -0.23
N GLY A 306 -6.59 -6.47 -1.09
CA GLY A 306 -5.42 -5.57 -1.22
C GLY A 306 -4.35 -5.75 -0.15
N SER A 307 -4.68 -6.28 1.03
CA SER A 307 -3.75 -6.48 2.14
C SER A 307 -2.90 -7.74 1.97
N HIS A 308 -1.59 -7.63 2.13
CA HIS A 308 -0.72 -8.79 2.27
C HIS A 308 -0.86 -9.42 3.66
N ILE A 309 -0.69 -10.74 3.78
CA ILE A 309 -0.88 -11.48 5.03
C ILE A 309 -0.05 -10.94 6.21
N SER A 310 1.11 -10.34 5.93
CA SER A 310 1.95 -9.73 6.97
C SER A 310 1.27 -8.57 7.70
N GLU A 311 0.33 -7.88 7.05
CA GLU A 311 -0.34 -6.70 7.59
C GLU A 311 -1.29 -7.05 8.75
N PRO A 312 -2.31 -7.92 8.58
CA PRO A 312 -3.14 -8.34 9.71
C PRO A 312 -2.35 -9.15 10.75
N LEU A 313 -1.32 -9.92 10.35
CA LEU A 313 -0.46 -10.60 11.32
C LEU A 313 0.33 -9.62 12.20
N THR A 314 0.78 -8.49 11.65
CA THR A 314 1.44 -7.41 12.41
C THR A 314 0.51 -6.82 13.46
N VAL A 315 -0.76 -6.65 13.10
CA VAL A 315 -1.79 -6.19 14.04
C VAL A 315 -2.01 -7.22 15.15
N LEU A 316 -2.07 -8.52 14.83
CA LEU A 316 -2.20 -9.58 15.82
C LEU A 316 -1.02 -9.61 16.80
N VAL A 317 0.23 -9.39 16.36
CA VAL A 317 1.38 -9.29 17.28
C VAL A 317 1.12 -8.23 18.34
N LYS A 318 0.54 -7.10 17.94
CA LYS A 318 0.28 -6.01 18.87
C LYS A 318 -0.88 -6.31 19.80
N LEU A 319 -1.99 -6.86 19.28
CA LEU A 319 -3.16 -7.24 20.08
C LEU A 319 -2.86 -8.36 21.07
N PHE A 320 -1.97 -9.30 20.71
CA PHE A 320 -1.63 -10.46 21.54
C PHE A 320 -0.71 -10.15 22.73
N TYR A 321 -0.31 -8.88 22.92
CA TYR A 321 0.18 -8.44 24.21
C TYR A 321 -0.91 -8.41 25.29
N ASN A 322 -2.19 -8.45 24.92
CA ASN A 322 -3.31 -8.65 25.83
C ASN A 322 -3.67 -10.14 25.88
N ASP A 323 -3.44 -10.76 27.04
CA ASP A 323 -3.67 -12.19 27.27
C ASP A 323 -5.13 -12.62 27.03
N GLU A 324 -6.10 -11.73 27.30
CA GLU A 324 -7.52 -12.00 27.08
C GLU A 324 -7.83 -12.04 25.58
N LEU A 325 -7.33 -11.09 24.80
CA LEU A 325 -7.50 -11.09 23.34
C LEU A 325 -6.81 -12.30 22.71
N LEU A 326 -5.59 -12.63 23.15
CA LEU A 326 -4.89 -13.84 22.74
C LEU A 326 -5.75 -15.06 23.06
N HIS A 327 -6.23 -15.21 24.29
CA HIS A 327 -7.04 -16.37 24.68
C HIS A 327 -8.34 -16.47 23.89
N ASN A 328 -9.04 -15.35 23.69
CA ASN A 328 -10.28 -15.26 22.94
C ASN A 328 -10.09 -15.65 21.47
N SER A 329 -8.96 -15.29 20.85
CA SER A 329 -8.62 -15.71 19.48
C SER A 329 -8.56 -17.23 19.32
N PHE A 330 -8.21 -17.93 20.40
CA PHE A 330 -8.10 -19.39 20.43
C PHE A 330 -9.37 -20.08 20.92
N CYS A 331 -10.27 -19.40 21.64
CA CYS A 331 -11.45 -20.01 22.28
C CYS A 331 -12.79 -19.77 21.57
N ASN A 332 -13.01 -18.65 20.87
CA ASN A 332 -14.37 -18.21 20.51
C ASN A 332 -14.90 -18.64 19.14
N ASN A 333 -14.57 -19.84 18.67
CA ASN A 333 -15.34 -20.52 17.62
C ASN A 333 -16.20 -21.69 18.15
N GLU A 334 -16.39 -21.78 19.47
CA GLU A 334 -17.13 -22.88 20.12
C GLU A 334 -18.67 -22.74 20.09
N THR A 335 -19.23 -21.60 19.68
CA THR A 335 -20.65 -21.33 19.97
C THR A 335 -21.67 -21.67 18.89
N ASN A 336 -21.32 -22.31 17.76
CA ASN A 336 -22.36 -22.78 16.81
C ASN A 336 -22.04 -24.01 15.92
N SER A 337 -21.02 -24.81 16.23
CA SER A 337 -20.82 -26.09 15.52
C SER A 337 -20.26 -27.16 16.44
N SER A 338 -21.04 -28.24 16.59
CA SER A 338 -20.75 -29.46 17.31
C SER A 338 -19.51 -30.21 16.76
N SER A 339 -18.32 -29.67 17.02
CA SER A 339 -17.00 -30.27 16.77
C SER A 339 -15.93 -29.48 17.53
N SER A 340 -15.85 -29.70 18.84
CA SER A 340 -15.11 -28.90 19.83
C SER A 340 -13.61 -29.28 19.95
N SER A 341 -12.88 -29.34 18.84
CA SER A 341 -11.41 -29.52 18.85
C SER A 341 -10.66 -28.92 17.65
N SER A 342 -11.32 -28.17 16.75
CA SER A 342 -10.77 -27.85 15.42
C SER A 342 -10.13 -26.46 15.23
N ASN A 343 -10.14 -25.56 16.24
CA ASN A 343 -9.89 -24.13 15.99
C ASN A 343 -8.62 -23.53 16.65
N ILE A 344 -8.17 -24.00 17.82
CA ILE A 344 -6.84 -23.63 18.36
C ILE A 344 -5.74 -24.09 17.40
N GLN A 345 -5.97 -25.28 16.87
CA GLN A 345 -5.14 -25.94 15.89
C GLN A 345 -5.06 -25.11 14.59
N SER A 346 -6.13 -24.44 14.15
CA SER A 346 -6.16 -23.78 12.83
C SER A 346 -5.28 -22.53 12.72
N LEU A 347 -5.24 -21.64 13.73
CA LEU A 347 -4.33 -20.47 13.69
C LEU A 347 -2.87 -20.89 13.87
N ILE A 348 -2.58 -21.80 14.81
CA ILE A 348 -1.22 -22.33 14.98
C ILE A 348 -0.76 -23.06 13.72
N GLU A 349 -1.59 -23.92 13.13
CA GLU A 349 -1.30 -24.62 11.87
C GLU A 349 -1.08 -23.65 10.71
N LEU A 350 -1.90 -22.59 10.62
CA LEU A 350 -1.71 -21.52 9.64
C LEU A 350 -0.33 -20.87 9.82
N LEU A 351 0.01 -20.44 11.04
CA LEU A 351 1.30 -19.80 11.33
C LEU A 351 2.48 -20.75 11.05
N VAL A 352 2.37 -22.04 11.42
CA VAL A 352 3.38 -23.06 11.10
C VAL A 352 3.53 -23.22 9.59
N SER A 353 2.42 -23.39 8.86
CA SER A 353 2.41 -23.58 7.41
C SER A 353 3.09 -22.40 6.69
N LEU A 354 2.76 -21.17 7.09
CA LEU A 354 3.38 -19.97 6.54
C LEU A 354 4.86 -19.89 6.88
N LEU A 355 5.24 -20.13 8.14
CA LEU A 355 6.64 -20.08 8.55
C LEU A 355 7.51 -21.10 7.80
N VAL A 356 7.01 -22.33 7.63
CA VAL A 356 7.67 -23.38 6.83
C VAL A 356 7.85 -22.96 5.38
N LYS A 357 6.93 -22.16 4.83
CA LYS A 357 6.98 -21.70 3.44
C LYS A 357 7.89 -20.49 3.23
N PHE A 358 7.91 -19.54 4.17
CA PHE A 358 8.70 -18.31 4.04
C PHE A 358 10.13 -18.46 4.56
N TYR A 359 10.35 -19.21 5.64
CA TYR A 359 11.67 -19.31 6.26
C TYR A 359 12.79 -19.78 5.31
N PRO A 360 12.60 -20.81 4.45
CA PRO A 360 13.63 -21.25 3.53
C PRO A 360 13.98 -20.23 2.43
N LYS A 361 13.11 -19.25 2.20
CA LYS A 361 13.31 -18.21 1.18
C LYS A 361 14.03 -16.98 1.71
N ILE A 362 14.24 -16.93 3.02
CA ILE A 362 14.98 -15.85 3.64
C ILE A 362 16.33 -15.73 2.94
N ASN A 363 16.64 -14.51 2.49
CA ASN A 363 17.89 -14.12 1.82
C ASN A 363 18.19 -14.77 0.45
N LEU A 364 17.30 -15.58 -0.11
CA LEU A 364 17.44 -16.11 -1.47
C LEU A 364 16.99 -15.10 -2.54
N ASP A 365 15.87 -14.43 -2.29
CA ASP A 365 15.20 -13.62 -3.32
C ASP A 365 15.26 -12.10 -3.07
N ASN A 366 15.95 -11.65 -2.00
CA ASN A 366 15.93 -10.26 -1.50
C ASN A 366 14.50 -9.69 -1.31
N ASP A 367 13.49 -10.56 -1.16
CA ASP A 367 12.12 -10.11 -0.92
C ASP A 367 11.96 -9.68 0.54
N MET A 368 12.01 -8.37 0.75
CA MET A 368 11.89 -7.75 2.07
C MET A 368 10.55 -8.08 2.75
N LEU A 369 9.50 -8.37 1.98
CA LEU A 369 8.15 -8.64 2.52
C LEU A 369 8.03 -10.07 3.06
N GLU A 370 8.65 -11.05 2.39
CA GLU A 370 8.68 -12.44 2.89
C GLU A 370 9.51 -12.54 4.18
N ASN A 371 10.68 -11.89 4.22
CA ASN A 371 11.51 -11.78 5.41
C ASN A 371 10.76 -11.11 6.58
N TYR A 372 10.07 -10.00 6.31
CA TYR A 372 9.23 -9.31 7.29
C TYR A 372 8.13 -10.23 7.84
N THR A 373 7.49 -11.03 6.97
CA THR A 373 6.45 -11.98 7.38
C THR A 373 6.99 -13.04 8.35
N CYS A 374 8.22 -13.54 8.15
CA CYS A 374 8.87 -14.44 9.10
C CYS A 374 9.10 -13.80 10.48
N VAL A 375 9.55 -12.54 10.52
CA VAL A 375 9.73 -11.79 11.76
C VAL A 375 8.41 -11.74 12.53
N VAL A 376 7.32 -11.36 11.85
CA VAL A 376 5.99 -11.24 12.44
C VAL A 376 5.52 -12.58 13.02
N ILE A 377 5.64 -13.68 12.27
CA ILE A 377 5.18 -15.00 12.71
C ILE A 377 5.98 -15.50 13.92
N LEU A 378 7.30 -15.30 13.96
CA LEU A 378 8.11 -15.68 15.11
C LEU A 378 7.79 -14.85 16.35
N ASN A 379 7.46 -13.56 16.19
CA ASN A 379 6.98 -12.75 17.31
C ASN A 379 5.62 -13.23 17.83
N LEU A 380 4.71 -13.68 16.96
CA LEU A 380 3.46 -14.33 17.38
C LEU A 380 3.73 -15.60 18.17
N PHE A 381 4.61 -16.48 17.69
CA PHE A 381 4.98 -17.69 18.43
C PHE A 381 5.64 -17.37 19.77
N TRP A 382 6.47 -16.33 19.85
CA TRP A 382 7.03 -15.87 21.11
C TRP A 382 5.93 -15.46 22.09
N LEU A 383 4.96 -14.65 21.68
CA LEU A 383 3.82 -14.25 22.53
C LEU A 383 3.01 -15.47 22.98
N ILE A 384 2.67 -16.38 22.06
CA ILE A 384 1.94 -17.62 22.37
C ILE A 384 2.73 -18.49 23.35
N SER A 385 4.05 -18.59 23.20
CA SER A 385 4.93 -19.38 24.07
C SER A 385 5.05 -18.83 25.49
N ASN A 386 4.58 -17.61 25.78
CA ASN A 386 4.54 -17.13 27.17
C ASN A 386 3.44 -17.83 28.00
N HIS A 387 2.56 -18.61 27.36
CA HIS A 387 1.48 -19.33 28.04
C HIS A 387 1.70 -20.84 27.99
N GLU A 388 1.92 -21.45 29.16
CA GLU A 388 2.22 -22.88 29.31
C GLU A 388 1.20 -23.80 28.63
N LYS A 389 -0.08 -23.41 28.62
CA LYS A 389 -1.16 -24.16 27.96
C LYS A 389 -0.91 -24.45 26.46
N TYR A 390 -0.07 -23.66 25.78
CA TYR A 390 0.24 -23.85 24.36
C TYR A 390 1.58 -24.55 24.10
N HIS A 391 2.39 -24.79 25.13
CA HIS A 391 3.73 -25.38 24.98
C HIS A 391 3.69 -26.74 24.29
N GLN A 392 2.80 -27.63 24.71
CA GLN A 392 2.72 -28.97 24.11
C GLN A 392 2.29 -28.91 22.64
N ILE A 393 1.37 -28.01 22.29
CA ILE A 393 0.93 -27.81 20.91
C ILE A 393 2.11 -27.38 20.05
N ILE A 394 2.89 -26.39 20.51
CA ILE A 394 4.08 -25.90 19.81
C ILE A 394 5.13 -27.01 19.66
N ARG A 395 5.45 -27.74 20.75
CA ARG A 395 6.46 -28.82 20.73
C ARG A 395 6.09 -29.96 19.78
N ASN A 396 4.80 -30.23 19.59
CA ASN A 396 4.31 -31.27 18.70
C ASN A 396 4.55 -30.94 17.20
N HIS A 397 4.87 -29.70 16.84
CA HIS A 397 5.21 -29.32 15.47
C HIS A 397 6.72 -29.42 15.21
N GLU A 398 7.19 -30.59 14.76
CA GLU A 398 8.63 -30.86 14.52
C GLU A 398 9.28 -29.83 13.59
N GLN A 399 8.64 -29.51 12.46
CA GLN A 399 9.16 -28.53 11.49
C GLN A 399 9.32 -27.12 12.08
N LEU A 400 8.36 -26.69 12.92
CA LEU A 400 8.45 -25.42 13.63
C LEU A 400 9.66 -25.42 14.58
N MET A 401 9.81 -26.49 15.36
CA MET A 401 10.93 -26.62 16.30
C MET A 401 12.30 -26.64 15.59
N ASP A 402 12.38 -27.26 14.42
CA ASP A 402 13.60 -27.26 13.60
C ASP A 402 13.91 -25.88 13.02
N ILE A 403 12.90 -25.10 12.63
CA ILE A 403 13.08 -23.71 12.20
C ILE A 403 13.57 -22.86 13.38
N ILE A 404 12.92 -22.94 14.55
CA ILE A 404 13.29 -22.18 15.75
C ILE A 404 14.74 -22.46 16.14
N LYS A 405 15.17 -23.73 16.16
CA LYS A 405 16.55 -24.10 16.50
C LYS A 405 17.56 -23.54 15.49
N ARG A 406 17.26 -23.57 14.20
CA ARG A 406 18.13 -23.01 13.15
C ARG A 406 18.25 -21.49 13.24
N ALA A 407 17.12 -20.81 13.43
CA ALA A 407 17.04 -19.35 13.53
C ALA A 407 17.92 -18.71 14.61
N ILE A 408 18.35 -19.50 15.60
CA ILE A 408 19.26 -19.04 16.67
C ILE A 408 20.71 -18.95 16.18
N TYR A 409 21.12 -19.87 15.30
CA TYR A 409 22.48 -20.03 14.84
C TYR A 409 22.74 -19.40 13.48
N ASP A 410 21.70 -19.14 12.69
CA ASP A 410 21.83 -18.44 11.42
C ASP A 410 22.44 -17.04 11.66
N GLU A 411 23.61 -16.81 11.07
CA GLU A 411 24.39 -15.56 11.18
C GLU A 411 23.86 -14.44 10.28
N GLU A 412 22.78 -14.70 9.55
CA GLU A 412 22.27 -13.78 8.54
C GLU A 412 21.73 -12.48 9.16
N ASN A 413 21.97 -11.36 8.46
CA ASN A 413 21.43 -10.05 8.82
C ASN A 413 19.92 -10.03 8.56
N PHE A 414 19.16 -10.53 9.52
CA PHE A 414 17.70 -10.42 9.47
C PHE A 414 17.28 -8.95 9.49
N ILE A 415 16.22 -8.64 8.74
CA ILE A 415 15.77 -7.27 8.49
C ILE A 415 15.46 -6.54 9.82
N ASP A 416 16.28 -5.55 10.16
CA ASP A 416 15.98 -4.58 11.23
C ASP A 416 15.28 -3.32 10.67
N THR A 417 15.45 -3.04 9.38
CA THR A 417 14.80 -1.91 8.69
C THR A 417 13.31 -2.19 8.45
N PHE A 418 12.44 -1.27 8.86
CA PHE A 418 10.96 -1.37 8.74
C PHE A 418 10.27 -2.35 9.71
N MET A 419 11.00 -2.94 10.67
CA MET A 419 10.37 -3.68 11.76
C MET A 419 9.76 -2.70 12.78
N PRO A 420 8.47 -2.84 13.15
CA PRO A 420 7.90 -2.05 14.25
C PRO A 420 8.73 -2.23 15.52
N ARG A 421 8.98 -1.15 16.28
CA ARG A 421 9.71 -1.15 17.56
C ARG A 421 9.19 -2.14 18.60
N THR A 422 7.97 -2.61 18.41
CA THR A 422 7.27 -3.55 19.29
C THR A 422 7.70 -5.01 19.07
N MET A 423 8.40 -5.29 17.97
CA MET A 423 8.84 -6.63 17.57
C MET A 423 10.33 -6.85 17.88
N LYS A 424 10.65 -8.11 18.14
CA LYS A 424 12.01 -8.62 18.32
C LYS A 424 12.53 -9.20 17.01
N SER A 425 13.85 -9.23 16.86
CA SER A 425 14.49 -9.89 15.72
C SER A 425 14.19 -11.40 15.71
N ILE A 426 14.34 -12.04 14.53
CA ILE A 426 14.14 -13.48 14.35
C ILE A 426 14.92 -14.30 15.38
N LYS A 427 16.22 -14.01 15.54
CA LYS A 427 17.11 -14.69 16.48
C LYS A 427 16.68 -14.50 17.93
N GLN A 428 16.26 -13.29 18.32
CA GLN A 428 15.82 -13.04 19.68
C GLN A 428 14.49 -13.75 19.98
N SER A 429 13.51 -13.64 19.08
CA SER A 429 12.23 -14.35 19.19
C SER A 429 12.44 -15.87 19.29
N ALA A 430 13.30 -16.46 18.45
CA ALA A 430 13.60 -17.88 18.48
C ALA A 430 14.25 -18.33 19.81
N ASN A 431 15.21 -17.56 20.33
CA ASN A 431 15.82 -17.83 21.63
C ASN A 431 14.78 -17.77 22.77
N ASP A 432 13.93 -16.75 22.77
CA ASP A 432 12.92 -16.58 23.81
C ASP A 432 11.85 -17.67 23.75
N ILE A 433 11.44 -18.10 22.55
CA ILE A 433 10.55 -19.26 22.38
C ILE A 433 11.17 -20.52 23.00
N LEU A 434 12.42 -20.87 22.66
CA LEU A 434 13.06 -22.05 23.25
C LEU A 434 13.21 -21.92 24.75
N LYS A 435 13.54 -20.73 25.26
CA LYS A 435 13.65 -20.50 26.70
C LYS A 435 12.32 -20.78 27.38
N ASN A 436 11.22 -20.19 26.89
CA ASN A 436 9.88 -20.37 27.42
C ASN A 436 9.45 -21.85 27.39
N LEU A 437 9.69 -22.53 26.26
CA LEU A 437 9.40 -23.95 26.10
C LEU A 437 10.31 -24.88 26.93
N ASN A 438 11.44 -24.42 27.47
CA ASN A 438 12.33 -25.23 28.29
C ASN A 438 12.23 -24.93 29.80
N SER A 439 11.49 -23.88 30.18
CA SER A 439 11.26 -23.47 31.58
C SER A 439 10.67 -24.57 32.46
N GLU A 440 9.99 -25.56 31.86
CA GLU A 440 9.40 -26.70 32.55
C GLU A 440 10.42 -27.70 33.13
N ASN A 441 11.72 -27.56 32.84
CA ASN A 441 12.78 -28.41 33.40
C ASN A 441 13.49 -27.80 34.63
N LEU A 442 12.97 -26.72 35.22
CA LEU A 442 13.60 -26.01 36.35
C LEU A 442 12.74 -25.96 37.64
N ILE A 443 11.81 -26.91 37.83
CA ILE A 443 11.12 -27.12 39.12
C ILE A 443 11.45 -28.50 39.69
#